data_AF-A0A661MC46-F1
#
_entry.id   AF-A0A661MC46-F1
#
_cell.length_a   1.000
_cell.length_b   1.000
_cell.length_c   1.000
_cell.angle_alpha   90.00
_cell.angle_beta   90.00
_cell.angle_gamma   90.00
#
_symmetry.space_group_name_H-M   'P 1'
#
loop_
_entity.id
_entity.type
_entity.pdbx_description
1 polymer ?
#
loop_
_entity_poly.entity_id
_entity_poly.type
_entity_poly.pdbx_seq_one_letter_code
_entity_poly.pdbx_strand_id
1 'polypeptide(L)'
;MKIFPDCIPCILQVSVSAIRRVTEDLDQQKGVLKEVLKIPPLKGEQWDVTSAEVVERVFEIISTHSGNKDPYRADKKRLNESLLEIYQEFRDLVHSSDDPCLTAVKLSILGNSMDAMVHDNPVELVQLLQQKARNMSLPQDTYAELEKTLKSAKIAIVFGDNAGEIVLDKLFIETLRERYSIHFIYVVRNEPTLT
;
A
#
# COMPACT_ATOMS: atom_id res chain seq x y z
N MET A 1 4.30 -4.34 -15.57
CA MET A 1 3.25 -4.69 -16.55
C MET A 1 3.02 -3.47 -17.45
N LYS A 2 2.93 -3.65 -18.77
CA LYS A 2 2.60 -2.54 -19.68
C LYS A 2 1.13 -2.15 -19.50
N ILE A 3 0.77 -0.90 -19.79
CA ILE A 3 -0.61 -0.44 -19.64
C ILE A 3 -1.55 -1.16 -20.61
N PHE A 4 -2.80 -1.28 -20.21
CA PHE A 4 -3.92 -1.83 -20.99
C PHE A 4 -5.12 -0.88 -20.87
N PRO A 5 -6.21 -1.06 -21.65
CA PRO A 5 -7.28 -0.06 -21.74
C PRO A 5 -7.85 0.40 -20.40
N ASP A 6 -8.03 -0.50 -19.42
CA ASP A 6 -8.57 -0.15 -18.10
C ASP A 6 -7.59 0.67 -17.23
N CYS A 7 -6.30 0.72 -17.57
CA CYS A 7 -5.34 1.59 -16.89
C CYS A 7 -5.65 3.07 -17.08
N ILE A 8 -6.15 3.48 -18.26
CA ILE A 8 -6.42 4.89 -18.56
C ILE A 8 -7.45 5.49 -17.59
N PRO A 9 -8.68 4.94 -17.46
CA PRO A 9 -9.66 5.48 -16.52
C PRO A 9 -9.17 5.38 -15.07
N CYS A 10 -8.46 4.32 -14.69
CA CYS A 10 -7.90 4.18 -13.34
C CYS A 10 -6.89 5.30 -13.03
N ILE A 11 -5.95 5.58 -13.93
CA ILE A 11 -4.95 6.65 -13.74
C ILE A 11 -5.62 8.03 -13.73
N LEU A 12 -6.66 8.26 -14.54
CA LEU A 12 -7.39 9.52 -14.51
C LEU A 12 -8.13 9.73 -13.17
N GLN A 13 -8.69 8.68 -12.58
CA GLN A 13 -9.29 8.75 -11.24
C GLN A 13 -8.23 9.13 -10.18
N VAL A 14 -7.07 8.49 -10.21
CA VAL A 14 -5.93 8.84 -9.35
C VAL A 14 -5.52 10.31 -9.55
N SER A 15 -5.42 10.75 -10.80
CA SER A 15 -5.05 12.13 -11.16
C SER A 15 -6.00 13.15 -10.54
N VAL A 16 -7.32 12.95 -10.72
CA VAL A 16 -8.34 13.85 -10.15
C VAL A 16 -8.32 13.81 -8.62
N SER A 17 -8.13 12.63 -8.02
CA SER A 17 -8.02 12.45 -6.57
C SER A 17 -6.84 13.22 -5.99
N ALA A 18 -5.68 13.18 -6.65
CA ALA A 18 -4.48 13.91 -6.26
C ALA A 18 -4.63 15.42 -6.46
N ILE A 19 -5.19 15.87 -7.58
CA ILE A 19 -5.45 17.28 -7.89
C ILE A 19 -6.33 17.94 -6.81
N ARG A 20 -7.40 17.26 -6.37
CA ARG A 20 -8.30 17.77 -5.33
C ARG A 20 -7.64 17.92 -3.95
N ARG A 21 -6.53 17.22 -3.70
CA ARG A 21 -5.77 17.33 -2.45
C ARG A 21 -4.81 18.51 -2.43
N VAL A 22 -4.47 19.06 -3.60
CA VAL A 22 -3.52 20.17 -3.69
C VAL A 22 -4.18 21.53 -3.91
N THR A 23 -5.44 21.58 -4.36
CA THR A 23 -6.17 22.84 -4.55
C THR A 23 -7.69 22.65 -4.53
N GLU A 24 -8.41 23.61 -3.94
CA GLU A 24 -9.88 23.72 -3.98
C GLU A 24 -10.37 24.58 -5.17
N ASP A 25 -9.47 25.30 -5.85
CA ASP A 25 -9.81 26.16 -6.98
C ASP A 25 -10.14 25.33 -8.23
N LEU A 26 -11.40 25.36 -8.65
CA LEU A 26 -11.91 24.56 -9.76
C LEU A 26 -11.21 24.86 -11.11
N ASP A 27 -10.79 26.10 -11.35
CA ASP A 27 -10.13 26.45 -12.61
C ASP A 27 -8.66 25.99 -12.61
N GLN A 28 -7.99 26.02 -11.45
CA GLN A 28 -6.71 25.33 -11.30
C GLN A 28 -6.86 23.82 -11.49
N GLN A 29 -7.88 23.19 -10.91
CA GLN A 29 -8.13 21.75 -11.08
C GLN A 29 -8.30 21.37 -12.56
N LYS A 30 -9.12 22.12 -13.31
CA LYS A 30 -9.30 21.94 -14.76
C LYS A 30 -8.00 22.16 -15.53
N GLY A 31 -7.22 23.18 -15.15
CA GLY A 31 -5.93 23.49 -15.76
C GLY A 31 -4.94 22.34 -15.63
N VAL A 32 -4.74 21.83 -14.41
CA VAL A 32 -3.83 20.70 -14.16
C VAL A 32 -4.31 19.43 -14.86
N LEU A 33 -5.61 19.12 -14.83
CA LEU A 33 -6.15 17.97 -15.53
C LEU A 33 -5.95 18.06 -17.05
N LYS A 34 -6.06 19.26 -17.62
CA LYS A 34 -5.78 19.50 -19.05
C LYS A 34 -4.34 19.16 -19.40
N GLU A 35 -3.38 19.49 -18.53
CA GLU A 35 -1.98 19.12 -18.72
C GLU A 35 -1.76 17.61 -18.56
N VAL A 36 -2.38 16.98 -17.57
CA VAL A 36 -2.37 15.50 -17.40
C VAL A 36 -2.87 14.79 -18.67
N LEU A 37 -3.98 15.24 -19.25
CA LEU A 37 -4.54 14.67 -20.46
C LEU A 37 -3.61 14.79 -21.69
N LYS A 38 -2.53 15.58 -21.64
CA LYS A 38 -1.53 15.63 -22.72
C LYS A 38 -0.60 14.42 -22.74
N ILE A 39 -0.51 13.65 -21.65
CA ILE A 39 0.34 12.45 -21.56
C ILE A 39 -0.14 11.43 -22.61
N PRO A 40 0.71 11.03 -23.59
CA PRO A 40 0.26 10.21 -24.73
C PRO A 40 -0.41 8.88 -24.35
N PRO A 41 0.08 8.13 -23.34
CA PRO A 41 -0.61 6.95 -22.82
C PRO A 41 -2.08 7.18 -22.42
N LEU A 42 -2.42 8.36 -21.86
CA LEU A 42 -3.79 8.67 -21.43
C LEU A 42 -4.73 9.01 -22.60
N LYS A 43 -4.18 9.18 -23.79
CA LYS A 43 -4.93 9.36 -25.05
C LYS A 43 -5.00 8.07 -25.88
N GLY A 44 -4.41 6.98 -25.41
CA GLY A 44 -4.28 5.74 -26.17
C GLY A 44 -3.26 5.83 -27.32
N GLU A 45 -2.36 6.82 -27.29
CA GLU A 45 -1.35 7.04 -28.32
C GLU A 45 -0.04 6.25 -28.06
N GLN A 46 0.17 5.77 -26.84
CA GLN A 46 1.34 4.97 -26.44
C GLN A 46 0.94 3.87 -25.46
N TRP A 47 1.31 2.63 -25.76
CA TRP A 47 0.99 1.44 -24.93
C TRP A 47 2.24 0.74 -24.38
N ASP A 48 3.42 1.03 -24.94
CA ASP A 48 4.69 0.49 -24.47
C ASP A 48 5.26 1.33 -23.31
N VAL A 49 4.54 1.31 -22.19
CA VAL A 49 4.89 1.99 -20.94
C VAL A 49 4.19 1.31 -19.78
N THR A 50 4.75 1.39 -18.58
CA THR A 50 4.08 0.88 -17.37
C THR A 50 3.13 1.91 -16.76
N SER A 51 2.15 1.44 -15.98
CA SER A 51 1.25 2.35 -15.25
C SER A 51 2.00 3.23 -14.25
N ALA A 52 3.04 2.70 -13.60
CA ALA A 52 3.87 3.43 -12.65
C ALA A 52 4.56 4.64 -13.30
N GLU A 53 5.17 4.46 -14.48
CA GLU A 53 5.80 5.56 -15.23
C GLU A 53 4.79 6.63 -15.66
N VAL A 54 3.54 6.25 -15.97
CA VAL A 54 2.50 7.23 -16.33
C VAL A 54 2.04 8.00 -15.09
N VAL A 55 1.85 7.32 -13.96
CA VAL A 55 1.47 7.95 -12.68
C VAL A 55 2.58 8.89 -12.19
N GLU A 56 3.85 8.52 -12.34
CA GLU A 56 4.98 9.38 -12.00
C GLU A 56 4.90 10.72 -12.75
N ARG A 57 4.71 10.70 -14.07
CA ARG A 57 4.52 11.92 -14.89
C ARG A 57 3.31 12.74 -14.46
N VAL A 58 2.21 12.10 -14.05
CA VAL A 58 1.05 12.80 -13.49
C VAL A 58 1.44 13.55 -12.22
N PHE A 59 2.14 12.90 -11.29
CA PHE A 59 2.57 13.50 -10.03
C PHE A 59 3.60 14.62 -10.24
N GLU A 60 4.50 14.50 -11.22
CA GLU A 60 5.40 15.58 -11.63
C GLU A 60 4.63 16.83 -12.08
N ILE A 61 3.60 16.66 -12.92
CA ILE A 61 2.74 17.77 -13.39
C ILE A 61 2.04 18.43 -12.19
N ILE A 62 1.44 17.63 -11.30
CA ILE A 62 0.72 18.12 -10.12
C ILE A 62 1.67 18.87 -9.17
N SER A 63 2.84 18.31 -8.90
CA SER A 63 3.88 18.89 -8.04
C SER A 63 4.39 20.21 -8.61
N THR A 64 4.63 20.27 -9.93
CA THR A 64 5.09 21.49 -10.61
C THR A 64 4.06 22.62 -10.51
N HIS A 65 2.77 22.31 -10.66
CA HIS A 65 1.70 23.33 -10.60
C HIS A 65 1.39 23.79 -9.18
N SER A 66 1.39 22.87 -8.21
CA SER A 66 0.95 23.16 -6.84
C SER A 66 2.09 23.52 -5.88
N GLY A 67 3.34 23.20 -6.23
CA GLY A 67 4.48 23.23 -5.31
C GLY A 67 4.43 22.15 -4.22
N ASN A 68 3.38 21.30 -4.20
CA ASN A 68 3.24 20.21 -3.24
C ASN A 68 3.78 18.90 -3.84
N LYS A 69 4.90 18.43 -3.29
CA LYS A 69 5.57 17.19 -3.71
C LYS A 69 4.88 15.91 -3.23
N ASP A 70 3.96 15.99 -2.26
CA ASP A 70 3.28 14.82 -1.71
C ASP A 70 1.79 15.14 -1.43
N PRO A 71 0.93 15.02 -2.46
CA PRO A 71 -0.50 15.24 -2.30
C PRO A 71 -1.15 14.35 -1.23
N TYR A 72 -0.60 13.16 -0.97
CA TYR A 72 -1.17 12.16 -0.06
C TYR A 72 -0.55 12.17 1.34
N ARG A 73 0.31 13.14 1.66
CA ARG A 73 1.01 13.19 2.95
C ARG A 73 0.07 13.07 4.16
N ALA A 74 -1.05 13.78 4.11
CA ALA A 74 -2.04 13.76 5.18
C ALA A 74 -2.76 12.41 5.27
N ASP A 75 -3.17 11.83 4.14
CA ASP A 75 -3.79 10.50 4.08
C ASP A 75 -2.86 9.43 4.66
N LYS A 76 -1.59 9.40 4.21
CA LYS A 76 -0.58 8.44 4.68
C LYS A 76 -0.34 8.54 6.18
N LYS A 77 -0.21 9.76 6.68
CA LYS A 77 -0.05 10.02 8.11
C LYS A 77 -1.24 9.47 8.90
N ARG A 78 -2.46 9.80 8.46
CA ARG A 78 -3.70 9.33 9.10
C ARG A 78 -3.79 7.80 9.09
N LEU A 79 -3.52 7.15 7.96
CA LEU A 79 -3.55 5.68 7.83
C LEU A 79 -2.56 5.01 8.80
N ASN A 80 -1.32 5.51 8.86
CA ASN A 80 -0.31 4.99 9.79
C ASN A 80 -0.73 5.20 11.25
N GLU A 81 -1.17 6.41 11.62
CA GLU A 81 -1.58 6.72 13.00
C GLU A 81 -2.76 5.88 13.43
N SER A 82 -3.80 5.76 12.60
CA SER A 82 -4.99 4.96 12.92
C SER A 82 -4.68 3.49 13.15
N LEU A 83 -3.71 2.89 12.44
CA LEU A 83 -3.31 1.50 12.69
C LEU A 83 -2.34 1.34 13.85
N LEU A 84 -1.50 2.36 14.11
CA LEU A 84 -0.62 2.35 15.27
C LEU A 84 -1.41 2.44 16.59
N GLU A 85 -2.54 3.18 16.59
CA GLU A 85 -3.44 3.25 17.74
C GLU A 85 -3.98 1.88 18.17
N ILE A 86 -4.26 1.00 17.21
CA ILE A 86 -4.78 -0.36 17.43
C ILE A 86 -3.71 -1.45 17.26
N TYR A 87 -2.43 -1.08 17.34
CA TYR A 87 -1.33 -2.00 17.07
C TYR A 87 -1.27 -3.15 18.08
N GLN A 88 -1.57 -2.84 19.34
CA GLN A 88 -1.49 -3.83 20.42
C GLN A 88 -2.54 -4.92 20.24
N GLU A 89 -3.73 -4.59 19.75
CA GLU A 89 -4.80 -5.54 19.45
C GLU A 89 -4.39 -6.51 18.34
N PHE A 90 -3.73 -6.03 17.28
CA PHE A 90 -3.19 -6.93 16.25
C PHE A 90 -2.08 -7.84 16.80
N ARG A 91 -1.25 -7.31 17.69
CA ARG A 91 -0.18 -8.08 18.34
C ARG A 91 -0.77 -9.20 19.19
N ASP A 92 -1.76 -8.88 20.02
CA ASP A 92 -2.45 -9.85 20.87
C ASP A 92 -3.19 -10.90 20.04
N LEU A 93 -3.80 -10.49 18.92
CA LEU A 93 -4.42 -11.38 17.95
C LEU A 93 -3.42 -12.40 17.38
N VAL A 94 -2.22 -11.96 17.01
CA VAL A 94 -1.17 -12.82 16.47
C VAL A 94 -0.62 -13.76 17.54
N HIS A 95 -0.33 -13.27 18.75
CA HIS A 95 0.23 -14.11 19.80
C HIS A 95 -0.76 -15.14 20.35
N SER A 96 -2.06 -14.87 20.29
CA SER A 96 -3.10 -15.78 20.77
C SER A 96 -3.58 -16.79 19.72
N SER A 97 -3.04 -16.75 18.50
CA SER A 97 -3.45 -17.66 17.43
C SER A 97 -2.68 -19.00 17.45
N ASP A 98 -3.25 -20.02 16.80
CA ASP A 98 -2.64 -21.36 16.72
C ASP A 98 -1.29 -21.35 15.99
N ASP A 99 -1.15 -20.50 14.96
CA ASP A 99 0.09 -20.24 14.25
C ASP A 99 0.30 -18.71 14.10
N PRO A 100 1.11 -18.10 14.98
CA PRO A 100 1.41 -16.68 14.93
C PRO A 100 2.06 -16.25 13.61
N CYS A 101 2.95 -17.08 13.05
CA CYS A 101 3.62 -16.75 11.79
C CYS A 101 2.63 -16.71 10.63
N LEU A 102 1.76 -17.71 10.51
CA LEU A 102 0.72 -17.75 9.47
C LEU A 102 -0.24 -16.58 9.62
N THR A 103 -0.64 -16.26 10.86
CA THR A 103 -1.57 -15.17 11.14
C THR A 103 -0.95 -13.82 10.75
N ALA A 104 0.31 -13.59 11.09
CA ALA A 104 1.02 -12.37 10.73
C ALA A 104 1.21 -12.22 9.21
N VAL A 105 1.50 -13.31 8.49
CA VAL A 105 1.54 -13.33 7.01
C VAL A 105 0.19 -12.90 6.43
N LYS A 106 -0.91 -13.48 6.91
CA LYS A 106 -2.25 -13.15 6.41
C LYS A 106 -2.62 -11.69 6.67
N LEU A 107 -2.26 -11.15 7.84
CA LEU A 107 -2.50 -9.75 8.18
C LEU A 107 -1.68 -8.80 7.29
N SER A 108 -0.40 -9.08 7.05
CA SER A 108 0.43 -8.29 6.11
C SER A 108 -0.18 -8.30 4.70
N ILE A 109 -0.61 -9.45 4.19
CA ILE A 109 -1.31 -9.55 2.88
C ILE A 109 -2.60 -8.72 2.85
N LEU A 110 -3.42 -8.80 3.91
CA LEU A 110 -4.65 -8.01 4.00
C LEU A 110 -4.38 -6.51 4.09
N GLY A 111 -3.21 -6.13 4.62
CA GLY A 111 -2.75 -4.75 4.72
C GLY A 111 -2.75 -4.02 3.38
N ASN A 112 -2.27 -4.67 2.32
CA ASN A 112 -2.24 -4.07 0.99
C ASN A 112 -3.65 -3.79 0.42
N SER A 113 -4.70 -4.39 0.98
CA SER A 113 -6.10 -4.13 0.57
C SER A 113 -6.82 -3.09 1.43
N MET A 114 -6.13 -2.43 2.36
CA MET A 114 -6.75 -1.54 3.36
C MET A 114 -7.24 -0.20 2.82
N ASP A 115 -6.73 0.27 1.68
CA ASP A 115 -7.19 1.52 1.06
C ASP A 115 -8.69 1.49 0.69
N ALA A 116 -9.27 0.29 0.53
CA ALA A 116 -10.71 0.07 0.32
C ALA A 116 -11.51 -0.16 1.63
N MET A 117 -10.84 -0.18 2.79
CA MET A 117 -11.41 -0.59 4.08
C MET A 117 -11.32 0.49 5.16
N VAL A 118 -11.16 1.76 4.78
CA VAL A 118 -11.14 2.86 5.76
C VAL A 118 -12.49 2.91 6.49
N HIS A 119 -12.51 2.34 7.70
CA HIS A 119 -13.62 2.42 8.64
C HIS A 119 -13.42 3.63 9.55
N ASP A 120 -14.50 4.33 9.88
CA ASP A 120 -14.48 5.41 10.87
C ASP A 120 -14.23 4.89 12.31
N ASN A 121 -14.24 3.56 12.50
CA ASN A 121 -14.08 2.90 13.80
C ASN A 121 -12.89 1.90 13.79
N PRO A 122 -11.80 2.18 14.52
CA PRO A 122 -10.63 1.30 14.62
C PRO A 122 -10.94 -0.10 15.16
N VAL A 123 -11.91 -0.25 16.06
CA VAL A 123 -12.28 -1.56 16.64
C VAL A 123 -12.93 -2.46 15.59
N GLU A 124 -13.79 -1.91 14.75
CA GLU A 124 -14.43 -2.64 13.65
C GLU A 124 -13.39 -3.11 12.62
N LEU A 125 -12.35 -2.31 12.39
CA LEU A 125 -11.26 -2.67 11.48
C LEU A 125 -10.49 -3.90 11.98
N VAL A 126 -10.14 -3.95 13.28
CA VAL A 126 -9.48 -5.14 13.87
C VAL A 126 -10.37 -6.38 13.69
N GLN A 127 -11.65 -6.27 14.02
CA GLN A 127 -12.60 -7.39 13.91
C GLN A 127 -12.76 -7.86 12.46
N LEU A 128 -12.83 -6.94 11.51
CA LEU A 128 -12.92 -7.25 10.09
C LEU A 128 -11.65 -7.96 9.61
N LEU A 129 -10.47 -7.45 9.96
CA LEU A 129 -9.20 -8.05 9.56
C LEU A 129 -9.01 -9.42 10.20
N GLN A 130 -9.39 -9.59 11.47
CA GLN A 130 -9.41 -10.88 12.14
C GLN A 130 -10.33 -11.87 11.42
N GLN A 131 -11.55 -11.46 11.06
CA GLN A 131 -12.50 -12.31 10.34
C GLN A 131 -11.95 -12.69 8.96
N LYS A 132 -11.39 -11.72 8.22
CA LYS A 132 -10.77 -11.96 6.91
C LYS A 132 -9.56 -12.88 7.01
N ALA A 133 -8.69 -12.71 8.00
CA ALA A 133 -7.53 -13.56 8.22
C ALA A 133 -7.94 -15.00 8.56
N ARG A 134 -9.00 -15.20 9.35
CA ARG A 134 -9.55 -16.53 9.63
C ARG A 134 -10.07 -17.23 8.37
N ASN A 135 -10.76 -16.49 7.50
CA ASN A 135 -11.36 -17.04 6.29
C ASN A 135 -10.39 -17.12 5.10
N MET A 136 -9.25 -16.42 5.16
CA MET A 136 -8.23 -16.47 4.13
C MET A 136 -7.57 -17.84 4.11
N SER A 137 -7.68 -18.51 2.96
CA SER A 137 -6.93 -19.72 2.66
C SER A 137 -5.70 -19.37 1.85
N LEU A 138 -4.53 -19.79 2.33
CA LEU A 138 -3.29 -19.74 1.56
C LEU A 138 -2.98 -21.16 1.08
N PRO A 139 -2.45 -21.34 -0.15
CA PRO A 139 -2.03 -22.66 -0.60
C PRO A 139 -1.01 -23.24 0.39
N GLN A 140 -1.31 -24.43 0.92
CA GLN A 140 -0.52 -25.04 1.99
C GLN A 140 0.95 -25.24 1.58
N ASP A 141 1.19 -25.66 0.34
CA ASP A 141 2.53 -25.85 -0.20
C ASP A 141 3.32 -24.53 -0.25
N THR A 142 2.67 -23.42 -0.61
CA THR A 142 3.30 -22.09 -0.65
C THR A 142 3.71 -21.63 0.74
N TYR A 143 2.86 -21.81 1.75
CA TYR A 143 3.22 -21.45 3.12
C TYR A 143 4.33 -22.35 3.69
N ALA A 144 4.29 -23.66 3.40
CA ALA A 144 5.33 -24.59 3.80
C ALA A 144 6.69 -24.25 3.17
N GLU A 145 6.70 -23.83 1.90
CA GLU A 145 7.90 -23.36 1.20
C GLU A 145 8.45 -22.07 1.83
N LEU A 146 7.58 -21.13 2.19
CA LEU A 146 7.96 -19.92 2.92
C LEU A 146 8.62 -20.28 4.26
N GLU A 147 8.00 -21.13 5.08
CA GLU A 147 8.57 -21.56 6.36
C GLU A 147 9.93 -22.25 6.19
N LYS A 148 10.08 -23.11 5.18
CA LYS A 148 11.36 -23.77 4.87
C LYS A 148 12.44 -22.75 4.50
N THR A 149 12.09 -21.75 3.71
CA THR A 149 13.00 -20.69 3.28
C THR A 149 13.42 -19.83 4.46
N LEU A 150 12.48 -19.41 5.30
CA LEU A 150 12.74 -18.61 6.50
C LEU A 150 13.68 -19.32 7.50
N LYS A 151 13.57 -20.64 7.66
CA LYS A 151 14.46 -21.43 8.55
C LYS A 151 15.95 -21.36 8.17
N SER A 152 16.27 -21.19 6.90
CA SER A 152 17.66 -21.15 6.42
C SER A 152 18.13 -19.76 6.00
N ALA A 153 17.21 -18.80 5.88
CA ALA A 153 17.51 -17.44 5.52
C ALA A 153 18.37 -16.75 6.60
N LYS A 154 19.38 -16.00 6.15
CA LYS A 154 20.15 -15.09 7.01
C LYS A 154 19.68 -13.65 6.87
N ILE A 155 19.20 -13.30 5.67
CA ILE A 155 18.73 -11.98 5.30
C ILE A 155 17.39 -12.15 4.59
N ALA A 156 16.42 -11.32 4.95
CA ALA A 156 15.16 -11.18 4.23
C ALA A 156 14.98 -9.72 3.83
N ILE A 157 14.62 -9.49 2.57
CA ILE A 157 14.33 -8.16 2.04
C ILE A 157 12.82 -8.08 1.84
N VAL A 158 12.20 -7.12 2.51
CA VAL A 158 10.77 -6.83 2.40
C VAL A 158 10.61 -5.52 1.65
N PHE A 159 9.89 -5.53 0.55
CA PHE A 159 9.58 -4.34 -0.22
C PHE A 159 8.22 -3.83 0.25
N GLY A 160 8.22 -2.68 0.92
CA GLY A 160 6.97 -2.03 1.32
C GLY A 160 6.26 -1.41 0.12
N ASP A 161 4.93 -1.36 0.19
CA ASP A 161 4.10 -0.76 -0.85
C ASP A 161 3.43 0.53 -0.36
N ASN A 162 2.45 0.40 0.55
CA ASN A 162 1.58 1.52 0.95
C ASN A 162 1.72 1.91 2.43
N ALA A 163 1.35 3.16 2.77
CA ALA A 163 1.08 3.57 4.14
C ALA A 163 -0.13 2.82 4.73
N GLY A 164 -0.15 2.69 6.04
CA GLY A 164 -1.03 1.76 6.73
C GLY A 164 -0.49 0.33 6.69
N GLU A 165 -0.32 -0.27 5.51
CA GLU A 165 0.21 -1.64 5.35
C GLU A 165 1.53 -1.84 6.10
N ILE A 166 2.42 -0.84 6.05
CA ILE A 166 3.70 -0.85 6.77
C ILE A 166 3.58 -1.18 8.26
N VAL A 167 2.46 -0.86 8.91
CA VAL A 167 2.20 -1.19 10.32
C VAL A 167 1.98 -2.70 10.49
N LEU A 168 1.28 -3.35 9.56
CA LEU A 168 1.08 -4.80 9.57
C LEU A 168 2.33 -5.54 9.10
N ASP A 169 3.11 -4.97 8.19
CA ASP A 169 4.44 -5.50 7.84
C ASP A 169 5.40 -5.46 9.03
N LYS A 170 5.36 -4.39 9.83
CA LYS A 170 6.11 -4.31 11.08
C LYS A 170 5.72 -5.48 12.00
N LEU A 171 4.42 -5.75 12.18
CA LEU A 171 3.94 -6.89 12.98
C LEU A 171 4.42 -8.23 12.41
N PHE A 172 4.38 -8.41 11.10
CA PHE A 172 4.93 -9.58 10.42
C PHE A 172 6.42 -9.77 10.74
N ILE A 173 7.23 -8.73 10.56
CA ILE A 173 8.68 -8.79 10.82
C ILE A 173 8.98 -9.08 12.30
N GLU A 174 8.27 -8.42 13.23
CA GLU A 174 8.43 -8.66 14.67
C GLU A 174 8.11 -10.11 15.03
N THR A 175 6.98 -10.64 14.53
CA THR A 175 6.56 -12.03 14.76
C THR A 175 7.59 -13.02 14.23
N LEU A 176 8.14 -12.79 13.04
CA LEU A 176 9.13 -13.69 12.45
C LEU A 176 10.47 -13.64 13.19
N ARG A 177 10.87 -12.47 13.72
CA ARG A 177 12.11 -12.31 14.50
C ARG A 177 12.09 -13.09 15.82
N GLU A 178 10.92 -13.34 16.39
CA GLU A 178 10.79 -14.16 17.59
C GLU A 178 11.09 -15.65 17.32
N ARG A 179 10.87 -16.11 16.08
CA ARG A 179 11.03 -17.52 15.69
C ARG A 179 12.31 -17.78 14.90
N TYR A 180 12.80 -16.79 14.15
CA TYR A 180 13.92 -16.95 13.22
C TYR A 180 14.99 -15.89 13.44
N SER A 181 16.25 -16.31 13.41
CA SER A 181 17.41 -15.40 13.48
C SER A 181 17.73 -14.82 12.10
N ILE A 182 16.82 -14.00 11.57
CA ILE A 182 16.93 -13.37 10.25
C ILE A 182 17.19 -11.86 10.39
N HIS A 183 18.12 -11.33 9.60
CA HIS A 183 18.28 -9.90 9.42
C HIS A 183 17.29 -9.38 8.36
N PHE A 184 16.27 -8.65 8.80
CA PHE A 184 15.28 -8.04 7.92
C PHE A 184 15.73 -6.66 7.44
N ILE A 185 15.64 -6.42 6.13
CA ILE A 185 15.81 -5.13 5.46
C ILE A 185 14.46 -4.73 4.89
N TYR A 186 13.94 -3.57 5.29
CA TYR A 186 12.69 -3.03 4.74
C TYR A 186 13.02 -1.92 3.74
N VAL A 187 12.56 -2.08 2.50
CA VAL A 187 12.82 -1.16 1.39
C VAL A 187 11.58 -0.31 1.16
N VAL A 188 11.77 1.00 1.08
CA VAL A 188 10.73 1.99 0.78
C VAL A 188 11.08 2.77 -0.48
N ARG A 189 10.09 3.48 -1.04
CA ARG A 189 10.28 4.36 -2.19
C ARG A 189 11.16 5.56 -1.79
N ASN A 190 12.00 6.02 -2.72
CA ASN A 190 12.90 7.16 -2.51
C ASN A 190 12.17 8.51 -2.52
N GLU A 191 11.06 8.60 -3.26
CA GLU A 191 10.22 9.78 -3.38
C GLU A 191 8.76 9.48 -3.02
N PRO A 192 8.00 10.47 -2.54
CA PRO A 192 6.58 10.31 -2.28
C PRO A 192 5.79 10.03 -3.56
N THR A 193 4.93 9.02 -3.50
CA THR A 193 3.98 8.67 -4.54
C THR A 193 2.85 7.90 -3.88
N LEU A 194 1.62 8.06 -4.39
CA LEU A 194 0.40 7.41 -3.89
C LEU A 194 0.33 7.33 -2.34
N THR A 195 -0.49 6.41 -1.82
CA THR A 195 -0.59 6.05 -0.41
C THR A 195 0.51 5.10 -0.01
#